data_AF-A0A7W1PQ73-F1
#
_entry.id   AF-A0A7W1PQ73-F1
#
_cell.length_a   1.000
_cell.length_b   1.000
_cell.length_c   1.000
_cell.angle_alpha   90.00
_cell.angle_beta   90.00
_cell.angle_gamma   90.00
#
_symmetry.space_group_name_H-M   'P 1'
#
loop_
_entity.id
_entity.type
_entity.pdbx_description
1 polymer ?
#
loop_
_entity_poly.entity_id
_entity_poly.type
_entity_poly.pdbx_seq_one_letter_code
_entity_poly.pdbx_strand_id
1 'polypeptide(L)'
;IHVRYREGAVVGGTSAGAAVMSRRMITGEERRPGGERPPASPSAANAFLTIDRDNVVVEEGFDLLPGAIVDQHFVRRKRHNRLISLVLEHPEEIGVGIDESTALQVNPDGSWTVVGASSVVVYDARGARITSADAPVLGAAEVRLHVLPAGSTFDPRTGRATLPTDMRRSTAGAAPR
;
A
#
# COMPACT_ATOMS: atom_id res chain seq x y z
N ILE A 1 18.68 12.01 7.30
CA ILE A 1 17.20 12.14 7.43
C ILE A 1 16.67 11.54 8.73
N HIS A 2 16.99 10.29 9.06
CA HIS A 2 16.56 9.61 10.29
C HIS A 2 16.81 10.37 11.60
N VAL A 3 17.99 10.97 11.76
CA VAL A 3 18.31 11.78 12.95
C VAL A 3 17.30 12.92 13.12
N ARG A 4 17.08 13.71 12.06
CA ARG A 4 16.13 14.83 12.09
C ARG A 4 14.68 14.37 12.28
N TYR A 5 14.28 13.26 11.66
CA TYR A 5 12.95 12.68 11.86
C TYR A 5 12.73 12.30 13.33
N ARG A 6 13.70 11.63 13.96
CA ARG A 6 13.65 11.30 15.41
C ARG A 6 13.68 12.53 16.31
N GLU A 7 14.24 13.65 15.85
CA GLU A 7 14.23 14.95 16.54
C GLU A 7 12.94 15.75 16.29
N GLY A 8 11.95 15.19 15.58
CA GLY A 8 10.63 15.80 15.39
C GLY A 8 10.43 16.53 14.04
N ALA A 9 11.39 16.44 13.11
CA ALA A 9 11.17 16.95 11.76
C ALA A 9 10.12 16.10 11.02
N VAL A 10 9.23 16.76 10.27
CA VAL A 10 8.26 16.08 9.40
C VAL A 10 8.95 15.66 8.11
N VAL A 11 8.71 14.42 7.67
CA VAL A 11 9.17 13.90 6.38
C VAL A 11 7.94 13.56 5.54
N GLY A 12 7.97 13.92 4.26
CA GLY A 12 6.91 13.62 3.30
C GLY A 12 7.48 13.24 1.95
N GLY A 13 6.73 12.44 1.18
CA GLY A 13 7.12 11.98 -0.14
C GLY A 13 5.91 11.63 -1.00
N THR A 14 6.02 11.88 -2.30
CA THR A 14 4.99 11.57 -3.30
C THR A 14 5.56 10.65 -4.37
N SER A 15 4.74 9.77 -4.94
CA SER A 15 5.17 8.80 -5.95
C SER A 15 6.39 8.01 -5.45
N ALA A 16 7.53 8.00 -6.15
CA ALA A 16 8.77 7.36 -5.67
C ALA A 16 9.15 7.75 -4.24
N GLY A 17 8.90 9.02 -3.84
CA GLY A 17 9.12 9.49 -2.48
C GLY A 17 8.25 8.79 -1.43
N ALA A 18 7.06 8.30 -1.79
CA ALA A 18 6.23 7.48 -0.90
C ALA A 18 6.76 6.05 -0.82
N ALA A 19 7.20 5.48 -1.95
CA ALA A 19 7.73 4.11 -2.01
C ALA A 19 9.03 3.94 -1.20
N VAL A 20 9.91 4.94 -1.18
CA VAL A 20 11.14 4.92 -0.35
C VAL A 20 10.85 4.99 1.15
N MET A 21 9.62 5.25 1.60
CA MET A 21 9.33 5.30 3.04
C MET A 21 9.36 3.91 3.70
N SER A 22 9.05 2.85 2.95
CA SER A 22 9.16 1.46 3.42
C SER A 22 10.58 0.93 3.27
N ARG A 23 10.96 -0.06 4.10
CA ARG A 23 12.23 -0.80 3.94
C ARG A 23 12.30 -1.52 2.59
N ARG A 24 11.22 -2.19 2.20
CA ARG A 24 11.08 -2.85 0.89
C ARG A 24 10.45 -1.87 -0.09
N MET A 25 11.26 -1.22 -0.91
CA MET A 25 10.81 -0.28 -1.93
C MET A 25 10.51 -1.03 -3.24
N ILE A 26 9.26 -0.99 -3.72
CA ILE A 26 8.88 -1.58 -5.00
C ILE A 26 9.51 -0.81 -6.17
N THR A 27 10.33 -1.47 -7.00
CA THR A 27 11.01 -0.84 -8.14
C THR A 27 10.10 -0.61 -9.34
N GLY A 28 9.06 -1.44 -9.46
CA GLY A 28 8.20 -1.50 -10.64
C GLY A 28 8.63 -2.52 -11.68
N GLU A 29 9.67 -3.29 -11.40
CA GLU A 29 10.10 -4.44 -12.22
C GLU A 29 9.49 -5.75 -11.72
N GLU A 30 9.28 -6.66 -12.65
CA GLU A 30 8.71 -7.99 -12.44
C GLU A 30 9.70 -9.05 -12.97
N ARG A 31 10.09 -10.02 -12.13
CA ARG A 31 11.09 -11.04 -12.50
C ARG A 31 10.56 -12.00 -13.57
N ARG A 32 9.27 -12.32 -13.53
CA ARG A 32 8.58 -13.29 -14.38
C ARG A 32 7.26 -12.72 -14.90
N PRO A 33 7.28 -11.82 -15.90
CA PRO A 33 6.08 -11.20 -16.43
C PRO A 33 5.04 -12.23 -16.92
N GLY A 34 3.89 -12.28 -16.25
CA GLY A 34 2.79 -13.19 -16.59
C GLY A 34 2.91 -14.63 -16.07
N GLY A 35 3.97 -14.95 -15.30
CA GLY A 35 4.19 -16.30 -14.78
C GLY A 35 4.20 -17.36 -15.90
N GLU A 36 3.41 -18.42 -15.74
CA GLU A 36 3.25 -19.48 -16.74
C GLU A 36 2.53 -19.03 -18.04
N ARG A 37 1.92 -17.84 -18.03
CA ARG A 37 1.22 -17.26 -19.20
C ARG A 37 1.78 -15.87 -19.52
N PRO A 38 2.92 -15.80 -20.22
CA PRO A 38 3.56 -14.54 -20.57
C PRO A 38 2.62 -13.60 -21.35
N PRO A 39 2.79 -12.27 -21.19
CA PRO A 39 1.98 -11.31 -21.93
C PRO A 39 2.20 -11.43 -23.45
N ALA A 40 1.12 -11.25 -24.21
CA ALA A 40 1.15 -11.31 -25.68
C ALA A 40 1.89 -10.13 -26.35
N SER A 41 2.21 -9.08 -25.58
CA SER A 41 2.88 -7.87 -26.08
C SER A 41 3.98 -7.42 -25.11
N PRO A 42 5.14 -6.96 -25.61
CA PRO A 42 6.19 -6.33 -24.79
C PRO A 42 5.69 -5.13 -23.97
N SER A 43 4.67 -4.42 -24.45
CA SER A 43 4.08 -3.28 -23.72
C SER A 43 3.34 -3.68 -22.44
N ALA A 44 3.07 -4.97 -22.26
CA ALA A 44 2.50 -5.53 -21.04
C ALA A 44 3.56 -6.21 -20.15
N ALA A 45 4.86 -6.08 -20.48
CA ALA A 45 5.93 -6.41 -19.55
C ALA A 45 5.81 -5.50 -18.31
N ASN A 46 5.91 -6.08 -17.10
CA ASN A 46 5.65 -5.41 -15.81
C ASN A 46 4.19 -5.01 -15.56
N ALA A 47 3.24 -5.71 -16.18
CA ALA A 47 1.82 -5.53 -15.86
C ALA A 47 1.41 -6.21 -14.54
N PHE A 48 2.30 -7.00 -13.91
CA PHE A 48 2.03 -7.72 -12.66
C PHE A 48 0.75 -8.54 -12.77
N LEU A 49 0.69 -9.42 -13.77
CA LEU A 49 -0.52 -10.15 -14.16
C LEU A 49 -0.88 -11.28 -13.18
N THR A 50 0.03 -11.64 -12.29
CA THR A 50 -0.08 -12.77 -11.36
C THR A 50 0.17 -12.34 -9.92
N ILE A 51 -0.29 -13.18 -8.98
CA ILE A 51 0.10 -13.09 -7.57
C ILE A 51 1.08 -14.23 -7.33
N ASP A 52 2.36 -13.95 -7.55
CA ASP A 52 3.41 -14.96 -7.59
C ASP A 52 4.50 -14.65 -6.57
N ARG A 53 4.98 -15.72 -5.92
CA ARG A 53 6.13 -15.66 -5.02
C ARG A 53 7.36 -15.20 -5.79
N ASP A 54 8.21 -14.41 -5.16
CA ASP A 54 9.49 -13.92 -5.66
C ASP A 54 9.37 -13.17 -7.00
N ASN A 55 8.21 -12.64 -7.35
CA ASN A 55 8.02 -12.02 -8.66
C ASN A 55 8.28 -10.51 -8.64
N VAL A 56 7.93 -9.83 -7.55
CA VAL A 56 8.09 -8.38 -7.44
C VAL A 56 9.52 -8.04 -7.06
N VAL A 57 10.16 -7.17 -7.84
CA VAL A 57 11.50 -6.67 -7.52
C VAL A 57 11.38 -5.52 -6.52
N VAL A 58 12.14 -5.63 -5.44
CA VAL A 58 12.22 -4.62 -4.38
C VAL A 58 13.69 -4.25 -4.13
N GLU A 59 13.89 -3.02 -3.69
CA GLU A 59 15.18 -2.47 -3.26
C GLU A 59 15.08 -1.95 -1.83
N GLU A 60 16.22 -1.65 -1.21
CA GLU A 60 16.25 -1.04 0.12
C GLU A 60 15.80 0.42 0.06
N GLY A 61 14.66 0.72 0.70
CA GLY A 61 14.19 2.06 0.95
C GLY A 61 14.74 2.63 2.26
N PHE A 62 14.20 3.76 2.70
CA PHE A 62 14.67 4.46 3.89
C PHE A 62 14.12 3.88 5.19
N ASP A 63 13.12 2.99 5.20
CA ASP A 63 12.60 2.42 6.45
C ASP A 63 12.15 3.50 7.46
N LEU A 64 11.50 4.55 6.96
CA LEU A 64 10.89 5.61 7.76
C LEU A 64 9.49 5.25 8.24
N LEU A 65 8.85 4.25 7.62
CA LEU A 65 7.62 3.61 8.05
C LEU A 65 7.87 2.11 8.28
N PRO A 66 8.49 1.72 9.41
CA PRO A 66 8.84 0.34 9.67
C PRO A 66 7.61 -0.56 9.81
N GLY A 67 7.70 -1.78 9.29
CA GLY A 67 6.59 -2.76 9.30
C GLY A 67 5.50 -2.50 8.26
N ALA A 68 5.77 -1.66 7.26
CA ALA A 68 4.86 -1.43 6.14
C ALA A 68 5.58 -1.54 4.79
N ILE A 69 4.82 -1.94 3.76
CA ILE A 69 5.24 -1.93 2.35
C ILE A 69 4.38 -0.91 1.63
N VAL A 70 4.98 0.17 1.10
CA VAL A 70 4.23 1.26 0.49
C VAL A 70 4.23 1.14 -1.03
N ASP A 71 3.03 1.17 -1.60
CA ASP A 71 2.81 1.37 -3.01
C ASP A 71 2.00 2.65 -3.26
N GLN A 72 2.23 3.26 -4.41
CA GLN A 72 1.81 4.60 -4.79
C GLN A 72 1.08 4.55 -6.13
N HIS A 73 0.31 5.58 -6.49
CA HIS A 73 -0.54 5.56 -7.68
C HIS A 73 -1.42 4.29 -7.77
N PHE A 74 -1.85 3.80 -6.61
CA PHE A 74 -2.16 2.39 -6.39
C PHE A 74 -3.38 1.89 -7.15
N VAL A 75 -4.55 2.45 -6.85
CA VAL A 75 -5.82 2.06 -7.48
C VAL A 75 -5.82 2.50 -8.95
N ARG A 76 -5.39 3.74 -9.24
CA ARG A 76 -5.33 4.28 -10.59
C ARG A 76 -4.56 3.39 -11.57
N ARG A 77 -3.47 2.76 -11.10
CA ARG A 77 -2.60 1.89 -11.92
C ARG A 77 -2.83 0.41 -11.68
N LYS A 78 -3.90 0.02 -10.97
CA LYS A 78 -4.30 -1.38 -10.75
C LYS A 78 -3.19 -2.21 -10.08
N ARG A 79 -2.46 -1.62 -9.14
CA ARG A 79 -1.24 -2.19 -8.55
C ARG A 79 -1.50 -3.23 -7.44
N HIS A 80 -2.70 -3.80 -7.39
CA HIS A 80 -3.10 -4.76 -6.36
C HIS A 80 -2.20 -5.99 -6.34
N ASN A 81 -1.98 -6.61 -7.49
CA ASN A 81 -1.29 -7.90 -7.59
C ASN A 81 0.14 -7.84 -7.01
N ARG A 82 0.89 -6.78 -7.30
CA ARG A 82 2.26 -6.66 -6.79
C ARG A 82 2.32 -6.39 -5.28
N LEU A 83 1.42 -5.55 -4.76
CA LEU A 83 1.41 -5.27 -3.33
C LEU A 83 0.94 -6.49 -2.54
N ILE A 84 -0.13 -7.17 -2.97
CA ILE A 84 -0.60 -8.36 -2.26
C ILE A 84 0.42 -9.50 -2.34
N SER A 85 1.14 -9.68 -3.47
CA SER A 85 2.22 -10.66 -3.56
C SER A 85 3.25 -10.46 -2.45
N LEU A 86 3.75 -9.23 -2.31
CA LEU A 86 4.72 -8.90 -1.26
C LEU A 86 4.17 -9.08 0.16
N VAL A 87 2.90 -8.73 0.41
CA VAL A 87 2.26 -8.93 1.72
C VAL A 87 2.11 -10.41 2.05
N LEU A 88 1.83 -11.27 1.08
CA LEU A 88 1.73 -12.71 1.31
C LEU A 88 3.12 -13.37 1.51
N GLU A 89 4.17 -12.77 0.95
CA GLU A 89 5.56 -13.19 1.19
C GLU A 89 6.12 -12.67 2.52
N HIS A 90 5.60 -11.53 3.00
CA HIS A 90 6.02 -10.85 4.22
C HIS A 90 4.80 -10.50 5.08
N PRO A 91 4.09 -11.51 5.62
CA PRO A 91 2.84 -11.28 6.34
C PRO A 91 3.01 -10.50 7.65
N GLU A 92 4.24 -10.34 8.14
CA GLU A 92 4.56 -9.46 9.26
C GLU A 92 4.44 -7.97 8.94
N GLU A 93 4.46 -7.60 7.66
CA GLU A 93 4.34 -6.22 7.19
C GLU A 93 2.94 -5.88 6.68
N ILE A 94 2.53 -4.63 6.87
CA ILE A 94 1.25 -4.11 6.41
C ILE A 94 1.42 -3.52 5.01
N GLY A 95 0.66 -4.00 4.04
CA GLY A 95 0.65 -3.43 2.69
C GLY A 95 -0.17 -2.15 2.64
N VAL A 96 0.41 -1.07 2.14
CA VAL A 96 -0.23 0.25 2.06
C VAL A 96 -0.22 0.75 0.62
N GLY A 97 -1.37 0.66 -0.05
CA GLY A 97 -1.58 1.18 -1.39
C GLY A 97 -2.20 2.58 -1.37
N ILE A 98 -1.40 3.61 -1.61
CA ILE A 98 -1.84 5.02 -1.64
C ILE A 98 -2.23 5.40 -3.08
N ASP A 99 -3.49 5.80 -3.27
CA ASP A 99 -3.96 6.26 -4.58
C ASP A 99 -3.54 7.70 -4.90
N GLU A 100 -3.75 8.12 -6.14
CA GLU A 100 -3.45 9.48 -6.59
C GLU A 100 -4.19 10.55 -5.76
N SER A 101 -3.55 11.71 -5.61
CA SER A 101 -4.08 12.85 -4.86
C SER A 101 -4.52 12.50 -3.42
N THR A 102 -3.87 11.50 -2.82
CA THR A 102 -4.16 10.95 -1.49
C THR A 102 -2.85 10.76 -0.72
N ALA A 103 -2.90 10.90 0.60
CA ALA A 103 -1.77 10.67 1.48
C ALA A 103 -2.19 9.89 2.72
N LEU A 104 -1.26 9.09 3.24
CA LEU A 104 -1.34 8.48 4.55
C LEU A 104 -0.47 9.31 5.51
N GLN A 105 -1.10 10.02 6.43
CA GLN A 105 -0.41 10.76 7.48
C GLN A 105 -0.13 9.82 8.65
N VAL A 106 1.12 9.77 9.10
CA VAL A 106 1.52 9.06 10.33
C VAL A 106 1.55 10.06 11.47
N ASN A 107 0.70 9.84 12.48
CA ASN A 107 0.57 10.72 13.63
C ASN A 107 1.66 10.42 14.69
N PRO A 108 1.95 11.35 15.61
CA PRO A 108 2.94 11.14 16.66
C PRO A 108 2.68 9.93 17.58
N ASP A 109 1.43 9.50 17.70
CA ASP A 109 1.03 8.32 18.48
C ASP A 109 1.17 6.99 17.71
N GLY A 110 1.63 7.05 16.46
CA GLY A 110 1.80 5.93 15.54
C GLY A 110 0.54 5.53 14.77
N SER A 111 -0.61 6.16 15.05
CA SER A 111 -1.83 5.95 14.25
C SER A 111 -1.70 6.58 12.87
N TRP A 112 -2.43 6.05 11.89
CA TRP A 112 -2.46 6.57 10.54
C TRP A 112 -3.79 7.24 10.24
N THR A 113 -3.75 8.36 9.52
CA THR A 113 -4.93 9.09 9.06
C THR A 113 -4.86 9.24 7.54
N VAL A 114 -5.95 8.96 6.84
CA VAL A 114 -6.04 9.20 5.40
C VAL A 114 -6.50 10.63 5.12
N VAL A 115 -5.83 11.31 4.21
CA VAL A 115 -6.20 12.63 3.70
C VAL A 115 -6.14 12.65 2.18
N GLY A 116 -6.93 13.52 1.53
CA GLY A 116 -6.90 13.71 0.08
C GLY A 116 -8.20 13.29 -0.63
N ALA A 117 -8.11 13.07 -1.94
CA ALA A 117 -9.27 12.97 -2.83
C ALA A 117 -9.75 11.54 -3.12
N SER A 118 -8.90 10.53 -2.89
CA SER A 118 -9.22 9.12 -3.12
C SER A 118 -9.08 8.33 -1.80
N SER A 119 -8.48 7.15 -1.86
CA SER A 119 -8.39 6.22 -0.74
C SER A 119 -6.99 5.63 -0.58
N VAL A 120 -6.71 5.16 0.63
CA VAL A 120 -5.61 4.25 0.91
C VAL A 120 -6.19 2.85 1.08
N VAL A 121 -5.60 1.88 0.39
CA VAL A 121 -5.94 0.46 0.53
C VAL A 121 -4.92 -0.19 1.46
N VAL A 122 -5.39 -0.85 2.50
CA VAL A 122 -4.53 -1.57 3.46
C VAL A 122 -4.77 -3.07 3.36
N TYR A 123 -3.69 -3.82 3.20
CA TYR A 123 -3.65 -5.27 3.35
C TYR A 123 -2.96 -5.64 4.66
N ASP A 124 -3.64 -6.40 5.51
CA ASP A 124 -3.08 -6.94 6.75
C ASP A 124 -3.24 -8.46 6.76
N ALA A 125 -2.11 -9.16 6.60
CA ALA A 125 -2.02 -10.61 6.54
C ALA A 125 -1.45 -11.25 7.82
N ARG A 126 -1.27 -10.48 8.91
CA ARG A 126 -0.65 -10.98 10.15
C ARG A 126 -1.43 -12.10 10.84
N GLY A 127 -2.74 -12.20 10.55
CA GLY A 127 -3.61 -13.29 11.00
C GLY A 127 -4.04 -14.27 9.89
N ALA A 128 -3.49 -14.12 8.68
CA ALA A 128 -3.90 -14.92 7.54
C ALA A 128 -3.29 -16.33 7.59
N ARG A 129 -3.98 -17.30 6.99
CA ARG A 129 -3.40 -18.60 6.66
C ARG A 129 -2.89 -18.55 5.24
N ILE A 130 -1.58 -18.70 5.06
CA ILE A 130 -0.91 -18.58 3.76
C ILE A 130 -0.42 -19.95 3.32
N THR A 131 -0.45 -20.22 2.01
CA THR A 131 0.13 -21.41 1.41
C THR A 131 1.60 -21.57 1.80
N SER A 132 2.09 -22.79 1.87
CA SER A 132 3.48 -23.07 2.23
C SER A 132 4.49 -22.42 1.27
N ALA A 133 5.73 -22.30 1.72
CA ALA A 133 6.80 -21.65 0.96
C ALA A 133 7.09 -22.34 -0.39
N ASP A 134 6.87 -23.65 -0.47
CA ASP A 134 7.07 -24.52 -1.63
C ASP A 134 5.82 -24.64 -2.53
N ALA A 135 4.68 -24.06 -2.14
CA ALA A 135 3.49 -24.09 -2.97
C ALA A 135 3.70 -23.29 -4.28
N PRO A 136 3.26 -23.81 -5.44
CA PRO A 136 3.49 -23.18 -6.74
C PRO A 136 2.72 -21.87 -6.93
N VAL A 137 1.70 -21.62 -6.11
CA VAL A 137 0.84 -20.43 -6.18
C VAL A 137 0.71 -19.83 -4.79
N LEU A 138 0.86 -18.50 -4.68
CA LEU A 138 0.55 -17.78 -3.45
C LEU A 138 -0.96 -17.80 -3.23
N GLY A 139 -1.39 -18.40 -2.12
CA GLY A 139 -2.76 -18.36 -1.66
C GLY A 139 -2.83 -17.89 -0.22
N ALA A 140 -3.92 -17.22 0.15
CA ALA A 140 -4.17 -16.82 1.52
C ALA A 140 -5.66 -16.83 1.85
N ALA A 141 -5.99 -17.14 3.10
CA ALA A 141 -7.31 -16.96 3.69
C ALA A 141 -7.22 -16.01 4.89
N GLU A 142 -8.31 -15.28 5.17
CA GLU A 142 -8.39 -14.33 6.29
C GLU A 142 -7.42 -13.13 6.20
N VAL A 143 -7.09 -12.70 4.98
CA VAL A 143 -6.41 -11.42 4.76
C VAL A 143 -7.41 -10.30 5.00
N ARG A 144 -7.07 -9.37 5.90
CA ARG A 144 -7.91 -8.19 6.14
C ARG A 144 -7.62 -7.14 5.07
N LEU A 145 -8.67 -6.67 4.43
CA LEU A 145 -8.64 -5.57 3.46
C LEU A 145 -9.40 -4.37 4.04
N HIS A 146 -8.76 -3.22 4.04
CA HIS A 146 -9.41 -1.95 4.35
C HIS A 146 -9.28 -1.00 3.18
N VAL A 147 -10.39 -0.37 2.76
CA VAL A 147 -10.39 0.71 1.76
C VAL A 147 -10.80 1.98 2.50
N LEU A 148 -9.84 2.87 2.69
CA LEU A 148 -9.91 3.96 3.65
C LEU A 148 -9.95 5.30 2.91
N PRO A 149 -11.11 5.96 2.76
CA PRO A 149 -11.19 7.33 2.23
C PRO A 149 -10.66 8.36 3.23
N ALA A 150 -10.55 9.61 2.79
CA ALA A 150 -10.17 10.72 3.67
C ALA A 150 -11.02 10.80 4.95
N GLY A 151 -10.35 11.07 6.07
CA GLY A 151 -10.94 11.07 7.42
C GLY A 151 -10.96 9.70 8.10
N SER A 152 -10.61 8.62 7.39
CA SER A 152 -10.43 7.31 8.02
C SER A 152 -9.14 7.25 8.84
N THR A 153 -9.15 6.44 9.89
CA THR A 153 -7.95 6.13 10.69
C THR A 153 -7.65 4.64 10.70
N PHE A 154 -6.37 4.30 10.89
CA PHE A 154 -5.89 2.92 11.04
C PHE A 154 -4.83 2.85 12.14
N ASP A 155 -4.97 1.91 13.07
CA ASP A 155 -3.94 1.64 14.08
C ASP A 155 -3.12 0.41 13.67
N PRO A 156 -1.86 0.59 13.22
CA PRO A 156 -1.04 -0.51 12.74
C PRO A 156 -0.70 -1.53 13.83
N ARG A 157 -0.78 -1.17 15.12
CA ARG A 157 -0.51 -2.12 16.23
C ARG A 157 -1.65 -3.11 16.43
N THR A 158 -2.87 -2.73 16.08
CA THR A 158 -4.07 -3.56 16.31
C THR A 158 -4.74 -4.04 15.02
N GLY A 159 -4.40 -3.44 13.87
CA GLY A 159 -5.05 -3.70 12.59
C GLY A 159 -6.49 -3.18 12.55
N ARG A 160 -6.87 -2.27 13.45
CA ARG A 160 -8.22 -1.70 13.50
C ARG A 160 -8.30 -0.45 12.64
N ALA A 161 -9.29 -0.40 11.76
CA ALA A 161 -9.65 0.79 11.00
C ALA A 161 -10.94 1.43 11.53
N THR A 162 -11.03 2.74 11.43
CA THR A 162 -12.26 3.51 11.66
C THR A 162 -12.55 4.34 10.43
N LEU A 163 -13.79 4.27 9.94
CA LEU A 163 -14.26 5.11 8.83
C LEU A 163 -14.76 6.47 9.35
N PRO A 164 -14.73 7.53 8.53
CA PRO A 164 -15.30 8.81 8.92
C PRO A 164 -16.79 8.67 9.20
N THR A 165 -17.25 9.21 10.34
CA THR A 165 -18.67 9.30 10.68
C THR A 165 -19.30 10.46 9.90
N ASP A 166 -20.24 10.14 9.00
CA ASP A 166 -21.10 11.06 8.22
C ASP A 166 -20.42 12.26 7.52
N MET A 167 -19.99 12.05 6.27
CA MET A 167 -19.76 13.15 5.32
C MET A 167 -21.10 13.67 4.77
N ARG A 168 -21.85 14.46 5.55
CA ARG A 168 -22.91 15.29 4.94
C ARG A 168 -22.25 16.26 3.97
N ARG A 169 -22.62 16.15 2.69
CA ARG A 169 -22.14 16.93 1.54
C ARG A 169 -22.00 18.43 1.89
N SER A 170 -20.78 18.86 2.18
CA SER A 170 -20.39 20.27 2.12
C SER A 170 -20.13 20.65 0.66
N THR A 171 -21.18 20.80 -0.15
CA THR A 171 -21.21 21.65 -1.34
C THR A 171 -22.66 21.75 -1.86
N ALA A 172 -23.41 22.72 -1.35
CA ALA A 172 -24.38 23.46 -2.14
C ALA A 172 -24.01 24.93 -1.97
N GLY A 173 -22.99 25.35 -2.70
CA GLY A 173 -22.72 26.78 -2.89
C GLY A 173 -23.93 27.37 -3.58
N ALA A 174 -24.64 28.24 -2.88
CA ALA A 174 -25.65 29.10 -3.48
C ALA A 174 -24.98 29.95 -4.56
N ALA A 175 -25.43 29.83 -5.80
CA ALA A 175 -25.15 30.84 -6.82
C ALA A 175 -25.89 32.13 -6.41
N PRO A 176 -25.25 33.31 -6.45
CA PRO A 176 -25.97 34.55 -6.30
C PRO A 176 -26.83 34.82 -7.55
N ARG A 177 -27.94 35.51 -7.29
CA ARG A 177 -29.03 35.85 -8.22
C ARG A 177 -28.57 36.55 -9.49
#